data_AF-A0A0C2FJP6-F1
#
_entry.id   AF-A0A0C2FJP6-F1
#
_cell.length_a   1.000
_cell.length_b   1.000
_cell.length_c   1.000
_cell.angle_alpha   90.00
_cell.angle_beta   90.00
_cell.angle_gamma   90.00
#
_symmetry.space_group_name_H-M   'P 1'
#
loop_
_entity.id
_entity.type
_entity.pdbx_description
1 polymer ?
#
loop_
_entity_poly.entity_id
_entity_poly.type
_entity_poly.pdbx_seq_one_letter_code
_entity_poly.pdbx_strand_id
1 'polypeptide(L)'
;YRDTFPPLVSEFFELPFQISLRDLSNKEVRKVEMNIPVDDLFYAGTGVLLLRNDEGLQLFDVQQKRVMAHVKASKVRYVIWSKNMEYAALLAKHTLTLINRKLEVLNMVKNSTLVGQSIISYLEKKGYPEIALHFVKDERTRFGLALECGNLDVALEAAKVCDDKAVWEALGEAALIQGNHQVVEMAYQRTKNFEKYVIFR
;
A
#
# COMPACT_ATOMS: atom_id res chain seq x y z
N TYR A 1 19.83 -6.51 -12.07
CA TYR A 1 18.85 -5.65 -12.74
C TYR A 1 18.66 -4.36 -11.95
N ARG A 2 19.65 -3.48 -12.05
CA ARG A 2 19.49 -2.03 -11.93
C ARG A 2 19.14 -1.60 -13.37
N ASP A 3 18.02 -0.90 -13.60
CA ASP A 3 17.71 -0.08 -14.80
C ASP A 3 16.19 0.16 -14.99
N THR A 4 15.50 0.82 -14.05
CA THR A 4 14.13 1.34 -14.29
C THR A 4 13.80 2.68 -13.63
N PHE A 5 14.77 3.51 -13.27
CA PHE A 5 14.49 4.91 -12.90
C PHE A 5 15.21 5.87 -13.87
N PRO A 6 14.48 6.72 -14.61
CA PRO A 6 15.11 7.74 -15.43
C PRO A 6 15.74 8.82 -14.55
N PRO A 7 16.84 9.48 -15.01
CA PRO A 7 17.42 10.63 -14.33
C PRO A 7 16.72 11.94 -14.75
N LEU A 8 16.64 12.90 -13.81
CA LEU A 8 16.20 14.32 -13.95
C LEU A 8 14.67 14.47 -14.06
N VAL A 9 13.98 15.32 -13.29
CA VAL A 9 14.04 16.81 -13.33
C VAL A 9 13.65 17.44 -11.97
N SER A 10 14.45 18.44 -11.57
CA SER A 10 14.20 19.58 -10.67
C SER A 10 13.52 19.36 -9.31
N GLU A 11 14.25 19.73 -8.25
CA GLU A 11 13.69 20.22 -6.99
C GLU A 11 12.52 21.19 -7.27
N PHE A 12 11.30 20.74 -6.96
CA PHE A 12 10.16 21.63 -6.86
C PHE A 12 10.33 22.42 -5.55
N PHE A 13 10.89 23.62 -5.64
CA PHE A 13 10.68 24.62 -4.60
C PHE A 13 9.24 25.15 -4.74
N GLU A 14 8.26 24.37 -4.29
CA GLU A 14 6.98 24.97 -3.91
C GLU A 14 7.26 25.90 -2.72
N LEU A 15 6.82 27.15 -2.81
CA LEU A 15 6.89 28.05 -1.67
C LEU A 15 6.16 27.33 -0.52
N PRO A 16 6.75 27.19 0.67
CA PRO A 16 6.21 26.34 1.73
C PRO A 16 4.75 26.70 2.10
N PHE A 17 4.31 27.91 1.75
CA PHE A 17 2.99 28.45 2.03
C PHE A 17 2.01 28.40 0.84
N GLN A 18 2.29 27.66 -0.24
CA GLN A 18 1.40 27.62 -1.40
C GLN A 18 1.35 26.25 -2.07
N ILE A 19 0.13 25.77 -2.33
CA ILE A 19 -0.12 24.53 -3.09
C ILE A 19 -0.60 24.92 -4.49
N SER A 20 0.08 24.41 -5.53
CA SER A 20 -0.30 24.60 -6.93
C SER A 20 -1.00 23.35 -7.49
N LEU A 21 -2.28 23.47 -7.84
CA LEU A 21 -3.03 22.41 -8.50
C LEU A 21 -2.88 22.57 -10.00
N ARG A 22 -2.38 21.52 -10.64
CA ARG A 22 -2.10 21.49 -12.07
C ARG A 22 -2.92 20.40 -12.75
N ASP A 23 -3.26 20.63 -14.01
CA ASP A 23 -3.89 19.61 -14.84
C ASP A 23 -2.87 18.56 -15.32
N LEU A 24 -3.34 17.57 -16.08
CA LEU A 24 -2.49 16.52 -16.66
C LEU A 24 -1.48 17.07 -17.69
N SER A 25 -1.69 18.28 -18.20
CA SER A 25 -0.75 18.99 -19.09
C SER A 25 0.23 19.87 -18.32
N ASN A 26 0.29 19.73 -16.99
CA ASN A 26 1.12 20.53 -16.08
C ASN A 26 0.79 22.04 -16.11
N LYS A 27 -0.39 22.42 -16.61
CA LYS A 27 -0.87 23.80 -16.58
C LYS A 27 -1.50 24.07 -15.22
N GLU A 28 -1.10 25.17 -14.59
CA GLU A 28 -1.67 25.59 -13.31
C GLU A 28 -3.14 25.98 -13.48
N VAL A 29 -4.00 25.31 -12.72
CA VAL A 29 -5.46 25.51 -12.72
C VAL A 29 -5.87 26.33 -11.51
N ARG A 30 -5.20 26.11 -10.37
CA ARG A 30 -5.57 26.75 -9.10
C ARG A 30 -4.37 26.85 -8.16
N LYS A 31 -4.34 27.94 -7.40
CA LYS A 31 -3.43 28.14 -6.26
C LYS A 31 -4.22 28.19 -4.96
N VAL A 32 -3.66 27.59 -3.92
CA VAL A 32 -4.19 27.63 -2.56
C VAL A 32 -3.08 28.14 -1.66
N GLU A 33 -3.34 29.25 -0.97
CA GLU A 33 -2.45 29.79 0.05
C GLU A 33 -2.64 29.03 1.36
N MET A 34 -1.52 28.72 2.00
CA MET A 34 -1.45 27.95 3.23
C MET A 34 -0.93 28.84 4.36
N ASN A 35 -1.58 28.73 5.51
CA ASN A 35 -1.17 29.48 6.71
C ASN A 35 0.08 28.89 7.39
N ILE A 36 0.46 27.66 7.02
CA ILE A 36 1.51 26.87 7.66
C ILE A 36 2.39 26.29 6.54
N PRO A 37 3.72 26.16 6.73
CA PRO A 37 4.58 25.46 5.79
C PRO A 37 4.09 24.02 5.57
N VAL A 38 4.03 23.62 4.30
CA VAL A 38 3.71 22.26 3.87
C VAL A 38 4.98 21.63 3.29
N ASP A 39 5.43 20.55 3.92
CA ASP A 39 6.63 19.82 3.50
C ASP A 39 6.34 18.76 2.44
N ASP A 40 5.09 18.27 2.38
CA ASP A 40 4.68 17.18 1.50
C ASP A 40 3.16 17.09 1.39
N LEU A 41 2.72 16.40 0.34
CA LEU A 41 1.31 16.21 0.01
C LEU A 41 1.02 14.74 -0.28
N PHE A 42 -0.08 14.23 0.27
CA PHE A 42 -0.57 12.88 -0.02
C PHE A 42 -2.03 12.93 -0.47
N TYR A 43 -2.39 12.03 -1.39
CA TYR A 43 -3.79 11.84 -1.78
C TYR A 43 -4.60 11.26 -0.60
N ALA A 44 -5.83 11.75 -0.42
CA ALA A 44 -6.73 11.32 0.66
C ALA A 44 -8.20 11.18 0.22
N GLY A 45 -8.42 10.96 -1.08
CA GLY A 45 -9.75 10.90 -1.68
C GLY A 45 -10.01 12.07 -2.65
N THR A 46 -11.13 12.01 -3.36
CA THR A 46 -11.49 13.02 -4.37
C THR A 46 -11.65 14.40 -3.73
N GLY A 47 -10.80 15.35 -4.12
CA GLY A 47 -10.84 16.72 -3.63
C GLY A 47 -10.26 16.92 -2.21
N VAL A 48 -9.67 15.87 -1.63
CA VAL A 48 -9.10 15.90 -0.27
C VAL A 48 -7.63 15.51 -0.32
N LEU A 49 -6.80 16.28 0.38
CA LEU A 49 -5.36 16.06 0.48
C LEU A 49 -4.96 15.91 1.95
N LEU A 50 -3.89 15.16 2.16
CA LEU A 50 -3.16 15.13 3.42
C LEU A 50 -1.93 16.01 3.29
N LEU A 51 -1.87 17.06 4.09
CA LEU A 51 -0.75 18.00 4.12
C LEU A 51 0.17 17.61 5.26
N ARG A 52 1.45 17.39 4.97
CA ARG A 52 2.46 17.12 5.98
C ARG A 52 3.14 18.43 6.38
N ASN A 53 3.31 18.62 7.69
CA ASN A 53 4.11 19.69 8.26
C ASN A 53 4.91 19.15 9.46
N ASP A 54 5.63 20.04 10.15
CA ASP A 54 6.41 19.71 11.35
C ASP A 54 5.58 19.12 12.50
N GLU A 55 4.29 19.46 12.59
CA GLU A 55 3.38 19.01 13.65
C GLU A 55 2.75 17.64 13.36
N GLY A 56 2.67 17.24 12.08
CA GLY A 56 2.11 15.98 11.65
C GLY A 56 1.42 16.05 10.29
N LEU A 57 0.20 15.52 10.22
CA LEU A 57 -0.61 15.48 9.00
C LEU A 57 -1.96 16.17 9.24
N GLN A 58 -2.39 16.96 8.25
CA GLN A 58 -3.67 17.65 8.25
C GLN A 58 -4.51 17.19 7.06
N LEU A 59 -5.76 16.78 7.30
CA LEU A 59 -6.72 16.47 6.25
C LEU A 59 -7.31 17.78 5.74
N PHE A 60 -7.09 18.10 4.48
CA PHE A 60 -7.46 19.37 3.86
C PHE A 60 -8.45 19.16 2.71
N ASP A 61 -9.59 19.83 2.80
CA ASP A 61 -10.57 19.89 1.72
C ASP A 61 -10.20 21.02 0.77
N VAL A 62 -9.85 20.66 -0.47
CA VAL A 62 -9.40 21.61 -1.50
C VAL A 62 -10.54 22.50 -2.00
N GLN A 63 -11.77 21.98 -2.01
CA GLN A 63 -12.93 22.72 -2.50
C GLN A 63 -13.37 23.77 -1.49
N GLN A 64 -13.45 23.36 -0.21
CA GLN A 64 -13.86 24.21 0.91
C GLN A 64 -12.71 25.04 1.47
N LYS A 65 -11.46 24.76 1.06
CA LYS A 65 -10.24 25.41 1.52
C LYS A 65 -10.09 25.39 3.05
N ARG A 66 -10.38 24.26 3.67
CA ARG A 66 -10.33 24.12 5.14
C ARG A 66 -9.67 22.83 5.59
N VAL A 67 -9.06 22.88 6.77
CA VAL A 67 -8.60 21.70 7.49
C VAL A 67 -9.80 21.03 8.16
N MET A 68 -9.98 19.74 7.92
CA MET A 68 -11.06 18.91 8.46
C MET A 68 -10.63 18.13 9.70
N ALA A 69 -9.37 17.70 9.75
CA ALA A 69 -8.82 16.90 10.84
C ALA A 69 -7.30 17.03 10.90
N HIS A 70 -6.69 16.63 12.01
CA HIS A 70 -5.25 16.59 12.18
C HIS A 70 -4.82 15.35 12.96
N VAL A 71 -3.62 14.85 12.69
CA VAL A 71 -2.99 13.77 13.44
C VAL A 71 -1.52 14.05 13.68
N LYS A 72 -1.08 13.85 14.92
CA LYS A 72 0.34 13.94 15.30
C LYS A 72 1.08 12.70 14.82
N ALA A 73 1.62 12.78 13.61
CA ALA A 73 2.45 11.74 13.01
C ALA A 73 3.62 12.40 12.28
N SER A 74 4.76 12.48 12.96
CA SER A 74 5.94 13.16 12.43
C SER A 74 6.68 12.31 11.39
N LYS A 75 7.28 12.99 10.41
CA LYS A 75 8.15 12.39 9.39
C LYS A 75 7.52 11.22 8.62
N VAL A 76 6.22 11.28 8.40
CA VAL A 76 5.51 10.32 7.54
C VAL A 76 6.03 10.46 6.12
N ARG A 77 6.48 9.34 5.56
CA ARG A 77 7.01 9.22 4.20
C ARG A 77 6.01 8.60 3.25
N TYR A 78 5.16 7.72 3.77
CA TYR A 78 4.16 7.01 2.98
C TYR A 78 2.82 7.01 3.70
N VAL A 79 1.76 7.20 2.92
CA VAL A 79 0.38 7.04 3.34
C VAL A 79 -0.25 6.01 2.40
N ILE A 80 -0.76 4.91 2.97
CA ILE A 80 -1.43 3.88 2.19
C ILE A 80 -2.85 3.74 2.69
N TRP A 81 -3.80 4.03 1.82
CA TRP A 81 -5.23 3.88 2.09
C TRP A 81 -5.70 2.45 1.81
N SER A 82 -6.65 1.99 2.60
CA SER A 82 -7.45 0.81 2.27
C SER A 82 -8.25 1.09 0.99
N LYS A 83 -8.61 0.02 0.25
CA LYS A 83 -9.35 0.13 -1.03
C LYS A 83 -10.65 0.95 -0.92
N ASN A 84 -11.31 0.89 0.24
CA ASN A 84 -12.55 1.61 0.52
C ASN A 84 -12.34 3.01 1.12
N MET A 85 -11.11 3.48 1.29
CA MET A 85 -10.76 4.79 1.88
C MET A 85 -11.22 4.98 3.33
N GLU A 86 -11.56 3.92 4.06
CA GLU A 86 -12.00 4.02 5.46
C GLU A 86 -10.82 4.04 6.44
N TYR A 87 -9.70 3.42 6.07
CA TYR A 87 -8.50 3.30 6.90
C TYR A 87 -7.25 3.70 6.12
N ALA A 88 -6.23 4.16 6.84
CA ALA A 88 -4.90 4.37 6.27
C ALA A 88 -3.78 3.99 7.23
N ALA A 89 -2.71 3.44 6.68
CA ALA A 89 -1.44 3.28 7.37
C ALA A 89 -0.52 4.46 7.05
N LEU A 90 -0.08 5.15 8.09
CA LEU A 90 0.95 6.19 8.03
C LEU A 90 2.29 5.56 8.40
N LEU A 91 3.28 5.69 7.51
CA LEU A 91 4.59 5.10 7.74
C LEU A 91 5.66 6.18 7.84
N ALA A 92 6.32 6.18 8.98
CA ALA A 92 7.57 6.88 9.25
C ALA A 92 8.70 5.87 9.44
N LYS A 93 9.94 6.36 9.54
CA LYS A 93 11.15 5.51 9.65
C LYS A 93 11.08 4.45 10.76
N HIS A 94 10.43 4.78 11.89
CA HIS A 94 10.38 3.93 13.08
C HIS A 94 8.97 3.80 13.67
N THR A 95 7.95 4.25 12.92
CA THR A 95 6.58 4.30 13.41
C THR A 95 5.62 3.91 12.30
N LEU A 96 4.70 3.01 12.61
CA LEU A 96 3.49 2.76 11.84
C LEU A 96 2.30 3.23 12.66
N THR A 97 1.50 4.11 12.08
CA THR A 97 0.25 4.58 12.71
C THR A 97 -0.91 4.18 11.82
N LEU A 98 -1.83 3.40 12.37
CA LEU A 98 -3.10 3.09 11.70
C LEU A 98 -4.12 4.16 12.10
N ILE A 99 -4.74 4.78 11.11
CA ILE A 99 -5.76 5.80 11.27
C ILE A 99 -7.04 5.42 10.52
N ASN A 100 -8.17 6.01 10.91
CA ASN A 100 -9.36 6.03 10.07
C ASN A 100 -9.38 7.27 9.15
N ARG A 101 -10.40 7.35 8.29
CA ARG A 101 -10.63 8.50 7.39
C ARG A 101 -10.80 9.86 8.07
N LYS A 102 -11.08 9.89 9.37
CA LYS A 102 -11.17 11.12 10.17
C LYS A 102 -9.84 11.48 10.84
N LEU A 103 -8.76 10.78 10.49
CA LEU A 103 -7.43 10.86 11.11
C LEU A 103 -7.40 10.47 12.59
N GLU A 104 -8.40 9.74 13.09
CA GLU A 104 -8.35 9.22 14.45
C GLU A 104 -7.37 8.05 14.50
N VAL A 105 -6.45 8.08 15.45
CA VAL A 105 -5.45 7.02 15.62
C VAL A 105 -6.13 5.80 16.22
N LEU A 106 -6.20 4.72 15.44
CA LEU A 106 -6.72 3.43 15.87
C LEU A 106 -5.64 2.63 16.60
N ASN A 107 -4.40 2.72 16.11
CA ASN A 107 -3.26 2.14 16.79
C ASN A 107 -1.94 2.76 16.31
N MET A 108 -0.89 2.62 17.11
CA MET A 108 0.45 3.06 16.76
C MET A 108 1.48 2.06 17.25
N VAL A 109 2.35 1.62 16.34
CA VAL A 109 3.49 0.74 16.64
C VAL A 109 4.76 1.54 16.43
N LYS A 110 5.61 1.62 17.47
CA LYS A 110 6.92 2.29 17.43
C LYS A 110 7.99 1.23 17.64
N ASN A 111 8.88 1.01 16.67
CA ASN A 111 10.00 0.08 16.78
C ASN A 111 11.05 0.35 15.68
N SER A 112 12.34 0.23 16.02
CA SER A 112 13.47 0.52 15.11
C SER A 112 13.63 -0.50 13.97
N THR A 113 13.10 -1.71 14.16
CA THR A 113 13.20 -2.87 13.25
C THR A 113 11.93 -3.14 12.45
N LEU A 114 10.96 -2.21 12.44
CA LEU A 114 9.65 -2.37 11.78
C LEU A 114 9.72 -2.68 10.27
N VAL A 115 10.88 -2.63 9.64
CA VAL A 115 10.98 -2.72 8.18
C VAL A 115 10.82 -4.17 7.72
N GLY A 116 9.63 -4.51 7.22
CA GLY A 116 9.31 -5.80 6.59
C GLY A 116 8.33 -6.62 7.42
N GLN A 117 8.80 -7.71 8.04
CA GLN A 117 7.99 -8.76 8.66
C GLN A 117 7.08 -8.28 9.81
N SER A 118 7.53 -7.31 10.61
CA SER A 118 6.77 -6.84 11.79
C SER A 118 5.58 -5.95 11.41
N ILE A 119 5.71 -5.13 10.37
CA ILE A 119 4.61 -4.33 9.82
C ILE A 119 3.57 -5.25 9.16
N ILE A 120 4.06 -6.25 8.43
CA ILE A 120 3.22 -7.23 7.74
C ILE A 120 2.37 -8.01 8.74
N SER A 121 2.99 -8.67 9.71
CA SER A 121 2.27 -9.46 10.72
C SER A 121 1.30 -8.61 11.54
N TYR A 122 1.64 -7.34 11.77
CA TYR A 122 0.77 -6.41 12.47
C TYR A 122 -0.48 -6.05 11.65
N LEU A 123 -0.31 -5.73 10.37
CA LEU A 123 -1.40 -5.39 9.46
C LEU A 123 -2.29 -6.62 9.17
N GLU A 124 -1.70 -7.81 9.00
CA GLU A 124 -2.43 -9.09 8.91
C GLU A 124 -3.32 -9.34 10.13
N LYS A 125 -2.74 -9.28 11.34
CA LYS A 125 -3.49 -9.48 12.60
C LYS A 125 -4.62 -8.48 12.80
N LYS A 126 -4.54 -7.31 12.15
CA LYS A 126 -5.56 -6.27 12.20
C LYS A 126 -6.57 -6.33 11.06
N GLY A 127 -6.42 -7.28 10.14
CA GLY A 127 -7.34 -7.47 9.01
C GLY A 127 -7.09 -6.53 7.84
N TYR A 128 -5.86 -6.03 7.68
CA TYR A 128 -5.45 -5.16 6.56
C TYR A 128 -4.28 -5.75 5.74
N PRO A 129 -4.35 -7.03 5.32
CA PRO A 129 -3.25 -7.71 4.62
C PRO A 129 -2.92 -7.10 3.24
N GLU A 130 -3.87 -6.41 2.61
CA GLU A 130 -3.64 -5.72 1.34
C GLU A 130 -2.64 -4.57 1.46
N ILE A 131 -2.65 -3.87 2.59
CA ILE A 131 -1.69 -2.80 2.89
C ILE A 131 -0.32 -3.41 3.18
N ALA A 132 -0.28 -4.58 3.84
CA ALA A 132 0.96 -5.30 4.12
C ALA A 132 1.70 -5.71 2.84
N LEU A 133 0.96 -6.12 1.81
CA LEU A 133 1.48 -6.60 0.52
C LEU A 133 2.42 -5.59 -0.16
N HIS A 134 2.17 -4.29 0.00
CA HIS A 134 3.02 -3.22 -0.54
C HIS A 134 4.40 -3.12 0.11
N PHE A 135 4.59 -3.63 1.32
CA PHE A 135 5.84 -3.53 2.07
C PHE A 135 6.73 -4.76 1.95
N VAL A 136 6.24 -5.81 1.30
CA VAL A 136 6.92 -7.09 1.27
C VAL A 136 7.89 -7.14 0.12
N LYS A 137 9.17 -7.32 0.46
CA LYS A 137 10.24 -7.56 -0.52
C LYS A 137 10.55 -9.03 -0.74
N ASP A 138 10.18 -9.87 0.22
CA ASP A 138 10.38 -11.32 0.18
C ASP A 138 9.19 -11.99 -0.50
N GLU A 139 9.44 -12.69 -1.61
CA GLU A 139 8.37 -13.27 -2.42
C GLU A 139 7.58 -14.37 -1.68
N ARG A 140 8.21 -15.07 -0.72
CA ARG A 140 7.53 -16.12 0.06
C ARG A 140 6.51 -15.51 1.03
N THR A 141 6.86 -14.41 1.67
CA THR A 141 5.97 -13.64 2.54
C THR A 141 4.87 -12.95 1.72
N ARG A 142 5.21 -12.47 0.52
CA ARG A 142 4.27 -11.82 -0.40
C ARG A 142 3.22 -12.82 -0.89
N PHE A 143 3.65 -14.04 -1.17
CA PHE A 143 2.78 -15.16 -1.52
C PHE A 143 1.76 -15.46 -0.41
N GLY A 144 2.22 -15.64 0.84
CA GLY A 144 1.33 -15.92 1.98
C GLY A 144 0.27 -14.84 2.18
N LEU A 145 0.69 -13.57 2.14
CA LEU A 145 -0.23 -12.44 2.21
C LEU A 145 -1.26 -12.43 1.07
N ALA A 146 -0.81 -12.64 -0.16
CA ALA A 146 -1.69 -12.60 -1.32
C ALA A 146 -2.73 -13.73 -1.28
N LEU A 147 -2.35 -14.89 -0.75
CA LEU A 147 -3.24 -16.02 -0.47
C LEU A 147 -4.34 -15.66 0.55
N GLU A 148 -3.95 -15.09 1.69
CA GLU A 148 -4.89 -14.64 2.74
C GLU A 148 -5.84 -13.55 2.22
N CYS A 149 -5.35 -12.66 1.35
CA CYS A 149 -6.17 -11.65 0.66
C CYS A 149 -7.12 -12.24 -0.39
N GLY A 150 -6.93 -13.51 -0.77
CA GLY A 150 -7.58 -14.12 -1.91
C GLY A 150 -7.15 -13.53 -3.27
N ASN A 151 -6.03 -12.81 -3.34
CA ASN A 151 -5.52 -12.22 -4.57
C ASN A 151 -4.64 -13.24 -5.32
N LEU A 152 -5.29 -14.09 -6.11
CA LEU A 152 -4.62 -15.18 -6.84
C LEU A 152 -3.60 -14.70 -7.88
N ASP A 153 -3.81 -13.52 -8.49
CA ASP A 153 -2.88 -12.99 -9.50
C ASP A 153 -1.53 -12.66 -8.87
N VAL A 154 -1.55 -11.93 -7.74
CA VAL A 154 -0.30 -11.59 -7.03
C VAL A 154 0.33 -12.83 -6.39
N ALA A 155 -0.49 -13.76 -5.88
CA ALA A 155 0.00 -15.02 -5.34
C ALA A 155 0.67 -15.87 -6.43
N LEU A 156 0.12 -15.91 -7.65
CA LEU A 156 0.69 -16.63 -8.78
C LEU A 156 2.03 -16.03 -9.23
N GLU A 157 2.13 -14.71 -9.33
CA GLU A 157 3.40 -14.05 -9.68
C GLU A 157 4.48 -14.31 -8.62
N ALA A 158 4.14 -14.22 -7.34
CA ALA A 158 5.07 -14.54 -6.25
C ALA A 158 5.47 -16.03 -6.25
N ALA A 159 4.53 -16.93 -6.54
CA ALA A 159 4.78 -18.37 -6.62
C ALA A 159 5.74 -18.74 -7.76
N LYS A 160 5.62 -18.10 -8.93
CA LYS A 160 6.55 -18.28 -10.06
C LYS A 160 7.98 -17.90 -9.71
N VAL A 161 8.16 -16.90 -8.86
CA VAL A 161 9.50 -16.46 -8.43
C VAL A 161 10.05 -17.36 -7.32
N CYS A 162 9.20 -17.80 -6.39
CA CYS A 162 9.61 -18.73 -5.33
C CYS A 162 9.96 -20.13 -5.86
N ASP A 163 9.21 -20.59 -6.87
CA ASP A 163 9.32 -21.89 -7.55
C ASP A 163 9.54 -23.09 -6.60
N ASP A 164 8.77 -23.12 -5.50
CA ASP A 164 8.80 -24.18 -4.49
C ASP A 164 7.52 -25.03 -4.59
N LYS A 165 7.65 -26.36 -4.48
CA LYS A 165 6.53 -27.29 -4.54
C LYS A 165 5.46 -26.96 -3.50
N ALA A 166 5.85 -26.64 -2.26
CA ALA A 166 4.90 -26.33 -1.19
C ALA A 166 4.09 -25.05 -1.48
N VAL A 167 4.71 -24.07 -2.15
CA VAL A 167 4.06 -22.81 -2.56
C VAL A 167 3.04 -23.08 -3.66
N TRP A 168 3.40 -23.89 -4.66
CA TRP A 168 2.47 -24.28 -5.72
C TRP A 168 1.29 -25.11 -5.20
N GLU A 169 1.51 -26.02 -4.24
CA GLU A 169 0.44 -26.80 -3.61
C GLU A 169 -0.57 -25.89 -2.88
N ALA A 170 -0.09 -24.97 -2.06
CA ALA A 170 -0.94 -24.00 -1.35
C ALA A 170 -1.70 -23.07 -2.31
N LEU A 171 -1.07 -22.64 -3.41
CA LEU A 171 -1.73 -21.84 -4.45
C LEU A 171 -2.87 -22.61 -5.12
N GLY A 172 -2.63 -23.89 -5.45
CA GLY A 172 -3.63 -24.75 -6.08
C GLY A 172 -4.85 -24.97 -5.17
N GLU A 173 -4.64 -25.17 -3.87
CA GLU A 173 -5.74 -25.33 -2.91
C GLU A 173 -6.60 -24.07 -2.78
N ALA A 174 -5.97 -22.89 -2.66
CA ALA A 174 -6.72 -21.64 -2.59
C ALA A 174 -7.43 -21.29 -3.90
N ALA A 175 -6.77 -21.53 -5.03
CA ALA A 175 -7.38 -21.35 -6.34
C ALA A 175 -8.58 -22.28 -6.55
N LEU A 176 -8.52 -23.51 -6.03
CA LEU A 176 -9.63 -24.46 -6.06
C LEU A 176 -10.82 -23.96 -5.25
N ILE A 177 -10.58 -23.47 -4.03
CA ILE A 177 -11.63 -22.90 -3.16
C ILE A 177 -12.33 -21.71 -3.85
N GLN A 178 -11.57 -20.91 -4.62
CA GLN A 178 -12.10 -19.76 -5.35
C GLN A 178 -12.65 -20.10 -6.75
N GLY A 179 -12.56 -21.35 -7.20
CA GLY A 179 -13.02 -21.79 -8.52
C GLY A 179 -12.15 -21.29 -9.69
N ASN A 180 -10.91 -20.87 -9.44
CA ASN A 180 -9.98 -20.44 -10.50
C ASN A 180 -9.26 -21.65 -11.11
N HIS A 181 -9.96 -22.33 -12.02
CA HIS A 181 -9.49 -23.57 -12.64
C HIS A 181 -8.16 -23.44 -13.40
N GLN A 182 -7.87 -22.27 -13.98
CA GLN A 182 -6.62 -22.02 -14.70
C GLN A 182 -5.40 -22.07 -13.77
N VAL A 183 -5.49 -21.43 -12.62
CA VAL A 183 -4.40 -21.41 -11.62
C VAL A 183 -4.24 -22.79 -10.97
N VAL A 184 -5.34 -23.51 -10.73
CA VAL A 184 -5.33 -24.90 -10.23
C VAL A 184 -4.56 -25.82 -11.19
N GLU A 185 -4.89 -25.77 -12.48
CA GLU A 185 -4.24 -26.61 -13.48
C GLU A 185 -2.73 -26.33 -13.55
N MET A 186 -2.36 -25.04 -13.55
CA MET A 186 -0.96 -24.60 -13.57
C MET A 186 -0.19 -25.09 -12.33
N ALA A 187 -0.80 -24.99 -11.15
CA ALA A 187 -0.22 -25.48 -9.89
C ALA A 187 0.00 -26.99 -9.90
N TYR A 188 -0.95 -27.77 -10.42
CA TYR A 188 -0.84 -29.24 -10.50
C TYR A 188 0.20 -29.70 -11.54
N GLN A 189 0.32 -29.00 -12.67
CA GLN A 189 1.39 -29.26 -13.64
C GLN A 189 2.77 -29.02 -13.03
N ARG A 190 2.95 -27.94 -12.27
CA ARG A 190 4.22 -27.57 -11.63
C ARG A 190 4.63 -28.53 -10.51
N THR A 191 3.66 -29.04 -9.75
CA THR A 191 3.92 -29.98 -8.64
C THR A 191 4.06 -31.43 -9.10
N LYS A 192 3.86 -31.71 -10.40
CA LYS A 192 3.84 -33.05 -11.01
C LYS A 192 2.90 -34.01 -10.29
N ASN A 193 1.83 -33.48 -9.71
CA ASN A 193 0.86 -34.26 -8.95
C ASN A 193 -0.21 -34.81 -9.91
N PHE A 194 0.19 -35.78 -10.74
CA PHE A 194 -0.60 -36.34 -11.83
C PHE A 194 -1.90 -37.02 -11.36
N GLU A 195 -1.98 -37.48 -10.10
CA GLU A 195 -3.20 -38.10 -9.57
C GLU A 195 -4.35 -37.09 -9.41
N LYS A 196 -4.07 -35.84 -9.00
CA LYS A 196 -5.08 -34.77 -8.93
C LYS A 196 -5.44 -34.20 -10.31
N TYR A 197 -4.50 -34.29 -11.27
CA TYR A 197 -4.70 -33.82 -12.65
C TYR A 197 -5.72 -34.65 -13.43
N VAL A 198 -5.83 -35.96 -13.15
CA VAL A 198 -6.79 -36.86 -13.82
C VAL A 198 -8.24 -36.60 -13.39
N ILE A 199 -8.47 -36.11 -12.17
CA ILE A 199 -9.82 -35.80 -11.65
C ILE A 199 -10.36 -34.48 -12.21
N PHE A 200 -9.48 -33.58 -12.66
CA PHE A 200 -9.80 -32.21 -13.05
C PHE A 200 -10.07 -32.02 -14.55
N ARG A 201 -10.03 -33.10 -15.34
CA ARG A 201 -10.21 -33.08 -16.79
C ARG A 201 -11.54 -33.69 -17.20
#